data_AF-A0A9P6ABN1-F1
#
_entry.id   AF-A0A9P6ABN1-F1
#
_cell.length_a   1.000
_cell.length_b   1.000
_cell.length_c   1.000
_cell.angle_alpha   90.00
_cell.angle_beta   90.00
_cell.angle_gamma   90.00
#
_symmetry.space_group_name_H-M   'P 1'
#
loop_
_entity.id
_entity.type
_entity.pdbx_description
1 polymer ?
#
loop_
_entity_poly.entity_id
_entity_poly.type
_entity_poly.pdbx_seq_one_letter_code
_entity_poly.pdbx_strand_id
1 'polypeptide(L)'
;MVMTSNRHPDDLYKNGIQRSSFLPAIDLLKERFRVIDLNSPIDYRKIPRALSNVYFSPITLAHRLEFNKLFDALAGPSVTKNRSLRIWGRSLVIPESARGVARFSFDDLCGKPLSAADYIEVTKEFGLSKDKARRFITFVDACYESKGTKLFTLSEVPIFEIFTDGHGSEATISDHMRNVMDDLGLPDHIVGASSIFTGEEEIFAFARACSRLVQMGSKDWAETAGYA
;
A
#
# COMPACT_ATOMS: atom_id res chain seq x y z
N MET A 1 -6.00 28.09 10.24
CA MET A 1 -5.45 26.72 10.28
C MET A 1 -6.55 25.77 9.86
N VAL A 2 -6.24 24.73 9.08
CA VAL A 2 -7.20 23.72 8.61
C VAL A 2 -6.67 22.36 9.03
N MET A 3 -7.52 21.53 9.63
CA MET A 3 -7.19 20.19 10.11
C MET A 3 -8.23 19.22 9.53
N THR A 4 -7.78 18.04 9.11
CA THR A 4 -8.65 16.97 8.60
C THR A 4 -8.55 15.76 9.53
N SER A 5 -9.67 15.09 9.75
CA SER A 5 -9.77 13.90 10.60
C SER A 5 -10.84 12.98 10.03
N ASN A 6 -10.61 11.67 10.09
CA ASN A 6 -11.60 10.66 9.72
C ASN A 6 -12.59 10.36 10.87
N ARG A 7 -12.39 10.97 12.04
CA ARG A 7 -13.26 10.84 13.21
C ARG A 7 -13.78 12.20 13.65
N HIS A 8 -15.03 12.24 14.09
CA HIS A 8 -15.58 13.41 14.75
C HIS A 8 -14.70 13.79 15.95
N PRO A 9 -14.51 15.08 16.28
CA PRO A 9 -13.67 15.50 17.39
C PRO A 9 -13.96 14.78 18.71
N ASP A 10 -15.23 14.51 18.99
CA ASP A 10 -15.65 13.76 20.19
C ASP A 10 -15.16 12.31 20.21
N ASP A 11 -14.83 11.71 19.07
CA ASP A 11 -14.31 10.35 18.94
C ASP A 11 -12.79 10.29 18.79
N LEU A 12 -12.09 11.43 18.81
CA LEU A 12 -10.63 11.46 18.73
C LEU A 12 -10.02 10.78 19.96
N TYR A 13 -9.13 9.81 19.74
CA TYR A 13 -8.46 9.05 20.81
C TYR A 13 -9.43 8.23 21.70
N LYS A 14 -10.54 7.75 21.12
CA LYS A 14 -11.50 6.86 21.80
C LYS A 14 -10.80 5.55 22.13
N ASN A 15 -10.93 5.09 23.38
CA ASN A 15 -10.23 3.92 23.95
C ASN A 15 -8.70 4.06 24.12
N GLY A 16 -8.13 5.27 23.98
CA GLY A 16 -6.73 5.51 24.30
C GLY A 16 -6.45 5.38 25.80
N ILE A 17 -5.26 4.88 26.14
CA ILE A 17 -4.81 4.57 27.53
C ILE A 17 -4.97 5.76 28.49
N GLN A 18 -4.89 7.00 27.98
CA GLN A 18 -5.06 8.23 28.76
C GLN A 18 -6.05 9.21 28.12
N ARG A 19 -7.20 8.72 27.65
CA ARG A 19 -8.22 9.55 27.00
C ARG A 19 -8.67 10.76 27.83
N SER A 20 -8.78 10.61 29.15
CA SER A 20 -9.17 11.69 30.06
C SER A 20 -8.26 12.91 29.94
N SER A 21 -6.95 12.72 29.81
CA SER A 21 -5.96 13.79 29.61
C SER A 21 -6.07 14.45 28.23
N PHE A 22 -6.70 13.78 27.26
CA PHE A 22 -6.89 14.28 25.90
C PHE A 22 -8.21 15.06 25.72
N LEU A 23 -9.20 14.87 26.61
CA LEU A 23 -10.48 15.58 26.55
C LEU A 23 -10.33 17.13 26.53
N PRO A 24 -9.45 17.76 27.34
CA PRO A 24 -9.27 19.22 27.28
C PRO A 24 -8.78 19.71 25.91
N ALA A 25 -8.00 18.90 25.19
CA ALA A 25 -7.58 19.23 23.83
C ALA A 25 -8.74 19.13 22.83
N ILE A 26 -9.63 18.16 23.00
CA ILE A 26 -10.87 18.05 22.21
C ILE A 26 -11.77 19.26 22.45
N ASP A 27 -11.94 19.69 23.70
CA ASP A 27 -12.74 20.86 24.05
C ASP A 27 -12.18 22.14 23.38
N LEU A 28 -10.87 22.34 23.47
CA LEU A 28 -10.18 23.44 22.78
C LEU A 28 -10.34 23.37 21.26
N LEU A 29 -10.29 22.18 20.66
CA LEU A 29 -10.53 22.00 19.23
C LEU A 29 -11.96 22.41 18.85
N LYS A 30 -12.96 22.02 19.63
CA LYS A 30 -14.37 22.36 19.36
C LYS A 30 -14.68 23.84 19.60
N GLU A 31 -13.99 24.48 20.55
CA GLU A 31 -14.13 25.92 20.82
C GLU A 31 -13.48 26.76 19.72
N ARG A 32 -12.29 26.37 19.26
CA ARG A 32 -11.46 27.17 18.34
C ARG A 32 -11.72 26.88 16.87
N PHE A 33 -12.28 25.73 16.53
CA PHE A 33 -12.53 25.31 15.16
C PHE A 33 -14.01 25.07 14.92
N ARG A 34 -14.47 25.47 13.74
CA ARG A 34 -15.75 25.04 13.22
C ARG A 34 -15.62 23.62 12.69
N VAL A 35 -16.32 22.68 13.32
CA VAL A 35 -16.43 21.30 12.84
C VAL A 35 -17.32 21.30 11.60
N ILE A 36 -16.81 20.73 10.50
CA ILE A 36 -17.55 20.56 9.26
C ILE A 36 -17.53 19.07 8.94
N ASP A 37 -18.69 18.42 9.09
CA ASP A 37 -18.84 17.03 8.69
C ASP A 37 -18.96 16.96 7.17
N LEU A 38 -18.00 16.30 6.54
CA LEU A 38 -18.05 15.94 5.13
C LEU A 38 -18.89 14.67 4.95
N ASN A 39 -20.16 14.73 5.38
CA ASN A 39 -21.14 13.69 5.14
C ASN A 39 -21.57 13.72 3.67
N SER A 40 -20.70 13.21 2.81
CA SER A 40 -21.05 12.93 1.43
C SER A 40 -21.87 11.64 1.39
N PRO A 41 -23.11 11.62 0.83
CA PRO A 41 -23.82 10.36 0.57
C PRO A 41 -23.05 9.47 -0.43
N ILE A 42 -22.11 10.10 -1.13
CA ILE A 42 -21.18 9.46 -2.03
C ILE A 42 -19.89 9.22 -1.26
N ASP A 43 -19.71 8.00 -0.78
CA ASP A 43 -18.40 7.56 -0.29
C ASP A 43 -17.49 7.39 -1.51
N TYR A 44 -16.61 8.36 -1.74
CA TYR A 44 -15.67 8.35 -2.87
C TYR A 44 -14.68 7.17 -2.82
N ARG A 45 -14.55 6.47 -1.69
CA ARG A 45 -13.82 5.20 -1.56
C ARG A 45 -14.62 4.02 -2.14
N LYS A 46 -15.95 4.07 -2.05
CA LYS A 46 -16.88 3.01 -2.51
C LYS A 46 -17.37 3.20 -3.95
N ILE A 47 -17.15 4.37 -4.55
CA ILE A 47 -17.32 4.49 -6.01
C ILE A 47 -16.26 3.61 -6.65
N PRO A 48 -16.63 2.57 -7.42
CA PRO A 48 -15.67 1.82 -8.21
C PRO A 48 -15.14 2.77 -9.28
N ARG A 49 -14.10 3.53 -8.95
CA ARG A 49 -13.27 4.18 -9.95
C ARG A 49 -12.64 3.01 -10.70
N ALA A 50 -12.82 2.97 -12.01
CA ALA A 50 -12.16 1.96 -12.82
C ALA A 50 -10.65 2.03 -12.52
N LEU A 51 -10.12 1.06 -11.77
CA LEU A 51 -8.69 0.88 -11.47
C LEU A 51 -7.87 0.59 -12.74
N SER A 52 -8.48 0.75 -13.92
CA SER A 52 -8.36 -0.22 -15.01
C SER A 52 -7.01 -0.24 -15.69
N ASN A 53 -6.07 0.62 -15.32
CA ASN A 53 -4.78 0.72 -15.99
C ASN A 53 -3.55 0.74 -15.07
N VAL A 54 -3.68 0.58 -13.74
CA VAL A 54 -2.49 0.56 -12.85
C VAL A 54 -2.33 -0.71 -12.04
N TYR A 55 -3.41 -1.42 -11.73
CA TYR A 55 -3.36 -2.66 -10.98
C TYR A 55 -4.12 -3.74 -11.75
N PHE A 56 -3.38 -4.73 -12.23
CA PHE A 56 -3.85 -5.80 -13.08
C PHE A 56 -3.93 -7.09 -12.28
N SER A 57 -5.12 -7.67 -12.15
CA SER A 57 -5.32 -8.94 -11.46
C SER A 57 -6.61 -9.62 -11.93
N PRO A 58 -6.65 -10.95 -12.00
CA PRO A 58 -5.55 -11.89 -11.76
C PRO A 58 -4.55 -11.90 -12.94
N ILE A 59 -3.44 -12.62 -12.85
CA ILE A 59 -2.51 -12.76 -13.97
C ILE A 59 -3.15 -13.62 -15.07
N THR A 60 -3.77 -12.96 -16.05
CA THR A 60 -4.28 -13.58 -17.28
C THR A 60 -3.42 -13.20 -18.47
N LEU A 61 -3.59 -13.90 -19.60
CA LEU A 61 -2.93 -13.51 -20.85
C LEU A 61 -3.31 -12.09 -21.27
N ALA A 62 -4.58 -11.71 -21.14
CA ALA A 62 -5.06 -10.36 -21.47
C ALA A 62 -4.38 -9.28 -20.61
N HIS A 63 -4.40 -9.45 -19.28
CA HIS A 63 -3.75 -8.51 -18.36
C HIS A 63 -2.24 -8.42 -18.57
N ARG A 64 -1.58 -9.54 -18.88
CA ARG A 64 -0.15 -9.54 -19.19
C ARG A 64 0.16 -8.77 -20.47
N LEU A 65 -0.66 -8.94 -21.51
CA LEU A 65 -0.50 -8.22 -22.77
C LEU A 65 -0.72 -6.72 -22.57
N GLU A 66 -1.73 -6.31 -21.81
CA GLU A 66 -1.97 -4.90 -21.48
C GLU A 66 -0.83 -4.30 -20.66
N PHE A 67 -0.38 -5.00 -19.62
CA PHE A 67 0.75 -4.57 -18.79
C PHE A 67 2.05 -4.42 -19.60
N ASN A 68 2.33 -5.36 -20.51
CA ASN A 68 3.48 -5.28 -21.41
C ASN A 68 3.35 -4.12 -22.39
N LYS A 69 2.17 -3.92 -23.00
CA LYS A 69 1.93 -2.78 -23.90
C LYS A 69 2.17 -1.45 -23.20
N LEU A 70 1.75 -1.31 -21.94
CA LEU A 70 2.03 -0.11 -21.13
C LEU A 70 3.52 0.08 -20.91
N PHE A 71 4.24 -0.98 -20.54
CA PHE A 71 5.69 -0.92 -20.39
C PHE A 71 6.38 -0.49 -21.68
N ASP A 72 6.04 -1.10 -22.82
CA ASP A 72 6.62 -0.80 -24.12
C ASP A 72 6.36 0.66 -24.55
N ALA A 73 5.14 1.16 -24.31
CA ALA A 73 4.77 2.53 -24.60
C ALA A 73 5.56 3.55 -23.75
N LEU A 74 5.82 3.24 -22.48
CA LEU A 74 6.56 4.12 -21.56
C LEU A 74 8.08 4.02 -21.75
N ALA A 75 8.60 2.81 -21.99
CA ALA A 75 10.02 2.53 -22.16
C ALA A 75 10.55 3.06 -23.50
N GLY A 76 9.74 3.00 -24.55
CA GLY A 76 10.17 3.30 -25.92
C GLY A 76 11.09 2.21 -26.49
N PRO A 77 11.82 2.50 -27.59
CA PRO A 77 12.47 1.44 -28.38
C PRO A 77 13.75 0.86 -27.75
N SER A 78 14.28 1.45 -26.68
CA SER A 78 15.62 1.12 -26.17
C SER A 78 15.58 0.69 -24.70
N VAL A 79 15.18 -0.56 -24.47
CA VAL A 79 15.23 -1.19 -23.14
C VAL A 79 16.64 -1.68 -22.84
N THR A 80 17.22 -1.19 -21.74
CA THR A 80 18.48 -1.68 -21.20
C THR A 80 18.18 -2.77 -20.17
N LYS A 81 18.79 -3.95 -20.35
CA LYS A 81 18.67 -5.06 -19.42
C LYS A 81 19.79 -5.04 -18.38
N ASN A 82 19.47 -5.46 -17.15
CA ASN A 82 20.40 -5.60 -16.02
C ASN A 82 21.24 -4.35 -15.75
N ARG A 83 20.62 -3.16 -15.84
CA ARG A 83 21.31 -1.90 -15.58
C ARG A 83 21.72 -1.83 -14.11
N SER A 84 23.00 -1.66 -13.84
CA SER A 84 23.48 -1.38 -12.47
C SER A 84 23.21 0.09 -12.12
N LEU A 85 22.53 0.31 -11.00
CA LEU A 85 22.31 1.61 -10.39
C LEU A 85 23.04 1.65 -9.03
N ARG A 86 23.97 2.60 -8.87
CA ARG A 86 24.72 2.74 -7.62
C ARG A 86 23.95 3.64 -6.65
N ILE A 87 23.54 3.10 -5.52
CA ILE A 87 22.79 3.80 -4.46
C ILE A 87 23.54 3.60 -3.15
N TRP A 88 23.98 4.71 -2.53
CA TRP A 88 24.68 4.70 -1.24
C TRP A 88 25.79 3.63 -1.13
N GLY A 89 26.62 3.52 -2.17
CA GLY A 89 27.74 2.56 -2.22
C GLY A 89 27.37 1.14 -2.63
N ARG A 90 26.08 0.79 -2.73
CA ARG A 90 25.58 -0.51 -3.19
C ARG A 90 25.20 -0.47 -4.66
N SER A 91 25.33 -1.60 -5.36
CA SER A 91 24.85 -1.76 -6.74
C SER A 91 23.50 -2.47 -6.73
N LEU A 92 22.44 -1.78 -7.15
CA LEU A 92 21.14 -2.36 -7.43
C LEU A 92 21.08 -2.74 -8.91
N VAL A 93 20.71 -3.99 -9.21
CA VAL A 93 20.48 -4.43 -10.60
C VAL A 93 19.02 -4.16 -10.94
N ILE A 94 18.81 -3.37 -11.99
CA ILE A 94 17.50 -3.11 -12.57
C ILE A 94 17.31 -4.06 -13.77
N PRO A 95 16.40 -5.06 -13.68
CA PRO A 95 16.27 -6.09 -14.71
C PRO A 95 15.97 -5.53 -16.10
N GLU A 96 15.02 -4.60 -16.19
CA GLU A 96 14.68 -3.89 -17.42
C GLU A 96 14.42 -2.42 -17.11
N SER A 97 15.05 -1.51 -17.85
CA SER A 97 14.85 -0.07 -17.68
C SER A 97 15.01 0.70 -18.98
N ALA A 98 14.28 1.80 -19.10
CA ALA A 98 14.41 2.77 -20.17
C ALA A 98 13.79 4.11 -19.76
N ARG A 99 14.39 5.24 -20.15
CA ARG A 99 13.78 6.59 -20.04
C ARG A 99 13.09 6.90 -18.69
N GLY A 100 13.69 6.52 -17.56
CA GLY A 100 13.11 6.76 -16.22
C GLY A 100 12.07 5.74 -15.77
N VAL A 101 11.79 4.73 -16.59
CA VAL A 101 10.95 3.57 -16.29
C VAL A 101 11.83 2.39 -15.90
N ALA A 102 11.40 1.64 -14.88
CA ALA A 102 12.04 0.41 -14.46
C ALA A 102 10.97 -0.67 -14.22
N ARG A 103 11.28 -1.90 -14.64
CA ARG A 103 10.43 -3.07 -14.42
C ARG A 103 11.17 -4.09 -13.56
N PHE A 104 10.46 -4.57 -12.56
CA PHE A 104 10.95 -5.55 -11.60
C PHE A 104 9.92 -6.66 -11.43
N SER A 105 10.39 -7.88 -11.12
CA SER A 105 9.54 -8.86 -10.46
C SER A 105 9.41 -8.54 -8.97
N PHE A 106 8.41 -9.13 -8.29
CA PHE A 106 8.27 -9.00 -6.85
C PHE A 106 9.53 -9.47 -6.11
N ASP A 107 10.15 -10.57 -6.55
CA ASP A 107 11.37 -11.10 -5.94
C ASP A 107 12.61 -10.24 -6.20
N ASP A 108 12.66 -9.48 -7.29
CA ASP A 108 13.75 -8.51 -7.50
C ASP A 108 13.72 -7.36 -6.49
N LEU A 109 12.52 -6.95 -6.07
CA LEU A 109 12.33 -5.87 -5.08
C LEU A 109 12.39 -6.38 -3.63
N CYS A 110 11.72 -7.49 -3.36
CA CYS A 110 11.45 -7.94 -1.98
C CYS A 110 12.20 -9.22 -1.62
N GLY A 111 12.65 -10.00 -2.61
CA GLY A 111 13.24 -11.31 -2.44
C GLY A 111 14.75 -11.33 -2.16
N LYS A 112 15.48 -10.24 -2.42
CA LYS A 112 16.95 -10.18 -2.26
C LYS A 112 17.38 -9.31 -1.07
N PRO A 113 17.93 -9.92 -0.01
CA PRO A 113 18.67 -9.22 1.03
C PRO A 113 20.21 -9.36 0.89
N LEU A 114 20.98 -8.44 1.48
CA LEU A 114 22.39 -8.70 1.90
C LEU A 114 22.35 -9.24 3.35
N SER A 115 23.21 -10.09 3.91
CA SER A 115 24.35 -10.94 3.47
C SER A 115 24.20 -12.36 4.07
N ALA A 116 24.98 -13.34 3.59
CA ALA A 116 24.77 -14.78 3.83
C ALA A 116 25.00 -15.32 5.26
N ALA A 117 25.75 -14.64 6.15
CA ALA A 117 25.99 -15.15 7.51
C ALA A 117 24.72 -15.06 8.40
N ASP A 118 23.89 -14.04 8.17
CA ASP A 118 22.65 -13.82 8.92
C ASP A 118 21.49 -14.69 8.42
N TYR A 119 21.56 -15.17 7.17
CA TYR A 119 20.53 -16.02 6.56
C TYR A 119 20.69 -17.52 6.87
N ILE A 120 21.89 -18.02 7.13
CA ILE A 120 22.13 -19.47 7.34
C ILE A 120 21.62 -19.95 8.71
N GLU A 121 21.59 -19.08 9.73
CA GLU A 121 21.10 -19.41 11.07
C GLU A 121 19.58 -19.23 11.22
N VAL A 122 19.00 -18.20 10.58
CA VAL A 122 17.56 -17.86 10.70
C VAL A 122 16.67 -18.79 9.85
N THR A 123 17.17 -19.30 8.72
CA THR A 123 16.38 -20.12 7.78
C THR A 123 16.29 -21.60 8.11
N LYS A 124 17.06 -22.11 9.08
CA LYS A 124 16.93 -23.50 9.54
C LYS A 124 15.80 -23.72 10.55
N GLU A 125 15.22 -22.65 11.10
CA GLU A 125 14.32 -22.75 12.26
C GLU A 125 12.90 -22.13 12.05
N PHE A 126 12.69 -20.96 11.40
CA PHE A 126 11.34 -20.32 11.35
C PHE A 126 11.04 -19.38 10.12
N GLY A 127 10.03 -19.73 9.30
CA GLY A 127 9.21 -18.94 8.32
C GLY A 127 9.65 -17.61 7.66
N LEU A 128 9.84 -17.60 6.32
CA LEU A 128 10.36 -16.48 5.49
C LEU A 128 9.31 -15.59 4.73
N SER A 129 8.00 -15.69 4.97
CA SER A 129 6.99 -14.97 4.17
C SER A 129 6.76 -13.51 4.60
N LYS A 130 6.83 -13.20 5.90
CA LYS A 130 6.47 -11.89 6.47
C LYS A 130 7.41 -10.75 6.04
N ASP A 131 8.69 -11.03 5.87
CA ASP A 131 9.69 -10.00 5.55
C ASP A 131 9.54 -9.45 4.14
N LYS A 132 9.16 -10.28 3.16
CA LYS A 132 8.89 -9.82 1.80
C LYS A 132 7.68 -8.88 1.77
N ALA A 133 6.65 -9.19 2.57
CA ALA A 133 5.46 -8.37 2.66
C ALA A 133 5.76 -6.98 3.22
N ARG A 134 6.52 -6.91 4.32
CA ARG A 134 6.97 -5.65 4.92
C ARG A 134 7.81 -4.82 3.95
N ARG A 135 8.75 -5.44 3.22
CA ARG A 135 9.55 -4.75 2.19
C ARG A 135 8.68 -4.16 1.08
N PHE A 136 7.63 -4.87 0.67
CA PHE A 136 6.71 -4.36 -0.34
C PHE A 136 5.90 -3.17 0.17
N ILE A 137 5.40 -3.21 1.41
CA ILE A 137 4.73 -2.06 2.06
C ILE A 137 5.68 -0.85 2.07
N THR A 138 6.93 -1.02 2.52
CA THR A 138 7.93 0.05 2.53
C THR A 138 8.20 0.62 1.13
N PHE A 139 8.23 -0.25 0.11
CA PHE A 139 8.42 0.19 -1.27
C PHE A 139 7.23 1.02 -1.79
N VAL A 140 5.99 0.58 -1.52
CA VAL A 140 4.78 1.33 -1.87
C VAL A 140 4.78 2.70 -1.19
N ASP A 141 5.17 2.76 0.07
CA ASP A 141 5.29 4.00 0.84
C ASP A 141 6.30 4.96 0.20
N ALA A 142 7.48 4.47 -0.17
CA ALA A 142 8.50 5.28 -0.84
C ALA A 142 8.03 5.79 -2.22
N CYS A 143 7.32 4.98 -3.00
CA CYS A 143 6.74 5.41 -4.28
C CYS A 143 5.65 6.47 -4.09
N TYR A 144 4.83 6.35 -3.05
CA TYR A 144 3.80 7.33 -2.75
C TYR A 144 4.41 8.65 -2.27
N GLU A 145 5.42 8.61 -1.40
CA GLU A 145 6.06 9.81 -0.84
C GLU A 145 6.85 10.61 -1.87
N SER A 146 7.37 9.95 -2.93
CA SER A 146 8.09 10.63 -4.00
C SER A 146 7.20 11.59 -4.81
N LYS A 147 5.87 11.40 -4.79
CA LYS A 147 4.82 12.14 -5.53
C LYS A 147 4.96 12.16 -7.06
N GLY A 148 6.12 11.85 -7.61
CA GLY A 148 6.42 11.79 -9.05
C GLY A 148 6.47 10.37 -9.62
N THR A 149 6.30 9.33 -8.80
CA THR A 149 6.35 7.95 -9.27
C THR A 149 4.96 7.43 -9.64
N LYS A 150 4.84 6.89 -10.85
CA LYS A 150 3.67 6.11 -11.29
C LYS A 150 3.99 4.63 -11.11
N LEU A 151 3.22 3.95 -10.28
CA LEU A 151 3.38 2.52 -10.00
C LEU A 151 2.32 1.72 -10.76
N PHE A 152 2.78 0.76 -11.55
CA PHE A 152 1.95 -0.22 -12.24
C PHE A 152 2.25 -1.60 -11.67
N THR A 153 1.24 -2.39 -11.36
CA THR A 153 1.37 -3.70 -10.70
C THR A 153 0.55 -4.75 -11.42
N LEU A 154 1.14 -5.91 -11.67
CA LEU A 154 0.46 -7.11 -12.16
C LEU A 154 0.56 -8.18 -11.08
N SER A 155 -0.58 -8.68 -10.62
CA SER A 155 -0.69 -9.58 -9.46
C SER A 155 -1.59 -10.77 -9.73
N GLU A 156 -1.28 -11.90 -9.09
CA GLU A 156 -2.09 -13.12 -9.13
C GLU A 156 -3.44 -12.93 -8.45
N VAL A 157 -3.45 -12.14 -7.38
CA VAL A 157 -4.64 -11.87 -6.57
C VAL A 157 -5.04 -10.39 -6.62
N PRO A 158 -6.32 -10.07 -6.38
CA PRO A 158 -6.78 -8.70 -6.20
C PRO A 158 -5.95 -7.93 -5.17
N ILE A 159 -5.89 -6.60 -5.33
CA ILE A 159 -5.12 -5.68 -4.47
C ILE A 159 -5.36 -5.86 -2.97
N PHE A 160 -6.57 -6.28 -2.59
CA PHE A 160 -6.91 -6.46 -1.19
C PHE A 160 -6.58 -7.85 -0.65
N GLU A 161 -6.18 -8.76 -1.53
CA GLU A 161 -5.82 -10.14 -1.20
C GLU A 161 -4.30 -10.38 -1.26
N ILE A 162 -3.49 -9.40 -1.65
CA ILE A 162 -2.03 -9.56 -1.86
C ILE A 162 -1.22 -9.97 -0.63
N PHE A 163 -1.79 -9.80 0.56
CA PHE A 163 -1.15 -10.16 1.83
C PHE A 163 -2.02 -11.14 2.63
N THR A 164 -2.88 -11.90 1.93
CA THR A 164 -3.66 -12.97 2.53
C THR A 164 -2.96 -14.31 2.30
N ASP A 165 -3.00 -15.18 3.30
CA ASP A 165 -2.30 -16.48 3.23
C ASP A 165 -3.12 -17.56 2.49
N GLY A 166 -4.27 -17.20 1.88
CA GLY A 166 -5.19 -18.16 1.24
C GLY A 166 -5.83 -19.18 2.20
N HIS A 167 -5.30 -19.32 3.42
CA HIS A 167 -5.93 -19.97 4.54
C HIS A 167 -6.98 -19.01 5.10
N GLY A 168 -8.26 -19.24 4.74
CA GLY A 168 -9.40 -18.66 5.42
C GLY A 168 -9.36 -19.09 6.88
N SER A 169 -8.62 -18.35 7.69
CA SER A 169 -8.71 -18.47 9.12
C SER A 169 -9.96 -17.71 9.53
N GLU A 170 -10.86 -18.34 10.27
CA GLU A 170 -11.89 -17.66 11.05
C GLU A 170 -11.20 -16.89 12.21
N ALA A 171 -10.21 -16.06 11.90
CA ALA A 171 -9.58 -15.21 12.89
C ALA A 171 -10.65 -14.25 13.39
N THR A 172 -11.00 -14.36 14.68
CA THR A 172 -12.01 -13.50 15.29
C THR A 172 -11.48 -12.07 15.28
N ILE A 173 -12.10 -11.26 14.44
CA ILE A 173 -11.68 -9.90 14.14
C ILE A 173 -12.14 -9.03 15.29
N SER A 174 -11.22 -8.39 16.00
CA SER A 174 -11.57 -7.40 17.02
C SER A 174 -12.44 -6.31 16.39
N ASP A 175 -13.47 -5.84 17.10
CA ASP A 175 -14.35 -4.76 16.61
C ASP A 175 -13.56 -3.49 16.29
N HIS A 176 -12.41 -3.28 16.93
CA HIS A 176 -11.50 -2.20 16.57
C HIS A 176 -11.00 -2.31 15.12
N MET A 177 -10.70 -3.53 14.67
CA MET A 177 -10.18 -3.81 13.34
C MET A 177 -11.23 -3.56 12.26
N ARG A 178 -12.49 -3.98 12.51
CA ARG A 178 -13.63 -3.64 11.64
C ARG A 178 -13.77 -2.14 11.46
N ASN A 179 -13.70 -1.38 12.55
CA ASN A 179 -13.78 0.08 12.50
C ASN A 179 -12.63 0.74 11.71
N VAL A 180 -11.39 0.23 11.81
CA VAL A 180 -10.25 0.74 11.01
C VAL A 180 -10.44 0.44 9.52
N MET A 181 -10.95 -0.75 9.19
CA MET A 181 -11.20 -1.14 7.79
C MET A 181 -12.36 -0.36 7.18
N ASP A 182 -13.41 -0.08 7.95
CA ASP A 182 -14.51 0.82 7.59
C ASP A 182 -14.03 2.26 7.39
N ASP A 183 -13.17 2.77 8.27
CA ASP A 183 -12.51 4.08 8.14
C ASP A 183 -11.61 4.17 6.90
N LEU A 184 -11.16 3.03 6.38
CA LEU A 184 -10.32 2.95 5.17
C LEU A 184 -11.11 2.55 3.91
N GLY A 185 -12.40 2.23 4.04
CA GLY A 185 -13.30 1.87 2.94
C GLY A 185 -12.96 0.53 2.30
N LEU A 186 -12.34 -0.38 3.06
CA LEU A 186 -11.99 -1.72 2.59
C LEU A 186 -13.22 -2.65 2.66
N PRO A 187 -13.49 -3.47 1.62
CA PRO A 187 -14.61 -4.41 1.64
C PRO A 187 -14.59 -5.41 2.82
N ASP A 188 -15.77 -5.67 3.40
CA ASP A 188 -15.97 -6.54 4.57
C ASP A 188 -15.51 -8.00 4.39
N HIS A 189 -15.34 -8.47 3.16
CA HIS A 189 -14.90 -9.85 2.87
C HIS A 189 -13.37 -10.02 2.84
N ILE A 190 -12.60 -8.93 2.89
CA ILE A 190 -11.12 -8.97 3.01
C ILE A 190 -10.70 -9.27 4.45
N VAL A 191 -11.65 -9.17 5.38
CA VAL A 191 -11.43 -8.87 6.78
C VAL A 191 -10.88 -10.10 7.56
N GLY A 192 -10.86 -11.31 6.99
CA GLY A 192 -10.48 -12.53 7.72
C GLY A 192 -9.16 -13.23 7.35
N ALA A 193 -8.29 -12.69 6.48
CA ALA A 193 -7.38 -13.57 5.75
C ALA A 193 -5.86 -13.39 5.98
N SER A 194 -5.41 -12.71 7.05
CA SER A 194 -3.96 -12.56 7.28
C SER A 194 -3.49 -13.19 8.60
N SER A 195 -3.03 -14.45 8.52
CA SER A 195 -2.11 -15.04 9.50
C SER A 195 -0.68 -14.46 9.40
N ILE A 196 -0.40 -13.68 8.35
CA ILE A 196 0.89 -12.99 8.12
C ILE A 196 1.09 -11.88 9.15
N PHE A 197 0.05 -11.15 9.53
CA PHE A 197 0.15 -10.00 10.41
C PHE A 197 -0.44 -10.30 11.78
N THR A 198 0.42 -10.25 12.80
CA THR A 198 0.05 -10.63 14.18
C THR A 198 -0.11 -9.41 15.09
N GLY A 199 0.07 -8.18 14.57
CA GLY A 199 -0.03 -6.94 15.34
C GLY A 199 -0.85 -5.84 14.68
N GLU A 200 -1.41 -4.94 15.50
CA GLU A 200 -2.24 -3.81 15.06
C GLU A 200 -1.51 -2.86 14.10
N GLU A 201 -0.22 -2.62 14.35
CA GLU A 201 0.63 -1.76 13.50
C GLU A 201 0.79 -2.32 12.09
N GLU A 202 0.92 -3.64 11.97
CA GLU A 202 1.12 -4.31 10.69
C GLU A 202 -0.14 -4.27 9.84
N ILE A 203 -1.31 -4.41 10.46
CA ILE A 203 -2.59 -4.35 9.76
C ILE A 203 -2.89 -2.90 9.33
N PHE A 204 -2.55 -1.92 10.17
CA PHE A 204 -2.62 -0.52 9.78
C PHE A 204 -1.66 -0.20 8.62
N ALA A 205 -0.44 -0.73 8.64
CA ALA A 205 0.52 -0.58 7.56
C ALA A 205 0.02 -1.21 6.25
N PHE A 206 -0.57 -2.41 6.31
CA PHE A 206 -1.25 -3.07 5.19
C PHE A 206 -2.36 -2.19 4.61
N ALA A 207 -3.29 -1.76 5.44
CA ALA A 207 -4.47 -1.05 5.00
C ALA A 207 -4.10 0.32 4.39
N ARG A 208 -3.08 0.98 4.95
CA ARG A 208 -2.45 2.17 4.33
C ARG A 208 -1.82 1.86 2.97
N ALA A 209 -1.08 0.76 2.82
CA ALA A 209 -0.46 0.39 1.56
C ALA A 209 -1.50 0.14 0.46
N CYS A 210 -2.57 -0.59 0.77
CA CYS A 210 -3.70 -0.78 -0.16
C CYS A 210 -4.35 0.56 -0.53
N SER A 211 -4.62 1.43 0.45
CA SER A 211 -5.19 2.76 0.20
C SER A 211 -4.29 3.61 -0.73
N ARG A 212 -2.97 3.60 -0.50
CA ARG A 212 -1.98 4.30 -1.34
C ARG A 212 -1.96 3.76 -2.76
N LEU A 213 -1.96 2.44 -2.95
CA LEU A 213 -2.03 1.81 -4.28
C LEU A 213 -3.31 2.21 -5.03
N VAL A 214 -4.46 2.24 -4.36
CA VAL A 214 -5.73 2.71 -4.95
C VAL A 214 -5.63 4.18 -5.34
N GLN A 215 -5.08 5.04 -4.48
CA GLN A 215 -4.91 6.47 -4.78
C GLN A 215 -3.95 6.71 -5.94
N MET A 216 -2.84 5.96 -6.03
CA MET A 216 -1.89 6.04 -7.15
C MET A 216 -2.54 5.65 -8.49
N GLY A 217 -3.65 4.92 -8.47
CA GLY A 217 -4.47 4.61 -9.64
C GLY A 217 -5.50 5.65 -10.04
N SER A 218 -5.63 6.74 -9.27
CA SER A 218 -6.60 7.80 -9.57
C SER A 218 -6.12 8.72 -10.70
N LYS A 219 -7.08 9.33 -11.40
CA LYS A 219 -6.79 10.39 -12.39
C LYS A 219 -6.04 11.56 -11.78
N ASP A 220 -6.45 11.97 -10.57
CA ASP A 220 -5.85 13.08 -9.82
C ASP A 220 -4.35 12.86 -9.61
N TRP A 221 -3.95 11.63 -9.25
CA TRP A 221 -2.55 11.24 -9.11
C TRP A 221 -1.81 11.23 -10.45
N ALA A 222 -2.45 10.71 -11.50
CA ALA A 222 -1.84 10.63 -12.83
C ALA A 222 -1.51 12.02 -13.40
N GLU A 223 -2.30 13.03 -13.06
CA GLU A 223 -2.11 14.44 -13.43
C GLU A 223 -1.00 15.10 -12.61
N THR A 224 -0.91 14.85 -11.30
CA THR A 224 0.17 15.42 -10.46
C THR A 224 1.53 14.77 -10.73
N ALA A 225 1.59 13.46 -10.92
CA ALA A 225 2.84 12.73 -11.18
C ALA A 225 3.45 12.98 -12.58
N GLY A 226 2.80 13.81 -13.42
CA GLY A 226 3.31 14.24 -14.74
C GLY A 226 4.08 15.56 -14.74
N TYR A 227 4.13 16.27 -13.60
CA TYR A 227 4.87 17.53 -13.45
C TYR A 227 6.12 17.33 -12.59
N ALA A 228 7.18 16.73 -13.17
CA ALA A 228 8.53 16.75 -12.62
C ALA A 228 9.56 16.75 -13.75
#